data_AF-A0A1I6ACN5-F1
#
_entry.id   AF-A0A1I6ACN5-F1
#
_cell.length_a   1.000
_cell.length_b   1.000
_cell.length_c   1.000
_cell.angle_alpha   90.00
_cell.angle_beta   90.00
_cell.angle_gamma   90.00
#
_symmetry.space_group_name_H-M   'P 1'
#
loop_
_entity.id
_entity.type
_entity.pdbx_description
1 polymer ?
#
loop_
_entity_poly.entity_id
_entity_poly.type
_entity_poly.pdbx_seq_one_letter_code
_entity_poly.pdbx_strand_id
1 'polypeptide(L)' 'MTIGTKEDYINRFKNVLMTNNIGSSSISLDLIFEAFGKEIDTISEIHEQDKTIYVLNLQKAYKQIKGEISGMKED' A
#
# COMPACT_ATOMS: atom_id res chain seq x y z
N MET A 1 8.41 -13.20 -6.34
CA MET A 1 7.68 -12.17 -5.56
C MET A 1 6.21 -12.43 -5.73
N THR A 2 5.47 -12.58 -4.63
CA THR A 2 4.02 -12.79 -4.68
C THR A 2 3.33 -11.43 -4.62
N ILE A 3 2.84 -10.98 -5.76
CA ILE A 3 2.05 -9.74 -5.88
C ILE A 3 0.76 -9.83 -5.05
N GLY A 4 0.28 -8.69 -4.54
CA GLY A 4 -1.01 -8.62 -3.84
C GLY A 4 -1.01 -9.14 -2.39
N THR A 5 0.16 -9.47 -1.84
CA THR A 5 0.31 -9.83 -0.42
C THR A 5 0.46 -8.58 0.45
N LYS A 6 0.18 -8.70 1.75
CA LYS A 6 0.40 -7.61 2.71
C LYS A 6 1.86 -7.12 2.69
N GLU A 7 2.83 -8.04 2.66
CA GLU A 7 4.26 -7.70 2.66
C GLU A 7 4.70 -7.00 1.38
N ASP A 8 4.15 -7.40 0.22
CA ASP A 8 4.34 -6.69 -1.04
C ASP A 8 3.91 -5.22 -0.92
N TYR A 9 2.69 -4.97 -0.45
CA TYR A 9 2.20 -3.60 -0.27
C TYR A 9 3.00 -2.81 0.76
N ILE A 10 3.45 -3.41 1.87
CA ILE A 10 4.33 -2.76 2.85
C ILE A 10 5.63 -2.29 2.17
N ASN A 11 6.27 -3.16 1.40
CA ASN A 11 7.50 -2.83 0.70
C ASN A 11 7.27 -1.71 -0.33
N ARG A 12 6.14 -1.76 -1.05
CA ARG A 12 5.76 -0.72 -2.01
C ARG A 12 5.50 0.63 -1.34
N PHE A 13 4.77 0.66 -0.22
CA PHE A 13 4.59 1.88 0.58
C PHE A 13 5.93 2.45 1.02
N LYS A 14 6.81 1.63 1.61
CA LYS A 14 8.14 2.06 2.06
C LYS A 14 8.98 2.61 0.91
N ASN A 15 8.98 1.94 -0.25
CA ASN A 15 9.71 2.40 -1.43
C ASN A 15 9.20 3.74 -1.95
N VAL A 16 7.88 3.92 -2.06
CA VAL A 16 7.27 5.17 -2.51
C VAL A 16 7.56 6.31 -1.53
N LEU A 17 7.43 6.06 -0.23
CA LEU A 17 7.75 7.06 0.81
C LEU A 17 9.24 7.45 0.78
N MET A 18 10.16 6.49 0.66
CA MET A 18 11.59 6.76 0.55
C MET A 18 11.94 7.57 -0.70
N THR A 19 11.36 7.20 -1.85
CA THR A 19 11.64 7.87 -3.13
C THR A 19 11.04 9.29 -3.18
N ASN A 20 9.85 9.49 -2.61
CA ASN A 20 9.24 10.82 -2.50
C ASN A 20 9.98 11.74 -1.53
N ASN A 21 10.56 11.21 -0.47
CA ASN A 21 11.37 12.00 0.48
C ASN A 21 12.67 12.53 -0.16
N ILE A 22 13.13 11.91 -1.25
CA ILE A 22 14.27 12.38 -2.05
C ILE A 22 13.84 13.46 -3.05
N GLY A 23 12.55 13.47 -3.46
CA GLY A 23 12.00 14.29 -4.53
C GLY A 23 11.24 15.54 -4.09
N SER A 24 11.60 16.22 -2.98
CA SER A 24 11.01 17.51 -2.52
C SER A 24 9.47 17.61 -2.42
N SER A 25 8.74 16.52 -2.66
CA SER A 25 7.28 16.45 -2.70
C SER A 25 6.84 15.43 -1.65
N SER A 26 6.20 15.91 -0.60
CA SER A 26 5.63 15.03 0.41
C SER A 26 4.31 14.47 -0.13
N ILE A 27 4.34 13.25 -0.69
CA ILE A 27 3.12 12.51 -1.01
C ILE A 27 2.56 11.91 0.27
N SER A 28 1.31 12.23 0.60
CA SER A 28 0.62 11.66 1.75
C SER A 28 0.37 10.17 1.59
N LEU A 29 0.43 9.42 2.70
CA LEU A 29 0.18 7.97 2.71
C LEU A 29 -1.20 7.61 2.13
N ASP A 30 -2.21 8.46 2.34
CA ASP A 30 -3.56 8.30 1.80
C ASP A 30 -3.58 8.31 0.26
N LEU A 31 -2.82 9.20 -0.37
CA LEU A 31 -2.72 9.26 -1.84
C LEU A 31 -2.05 8.00 -2.41
N ILE A 32 -1.06 7.46 -1.71
CA ILE A 32 -0.40 6.20 -2.10
C ILE A 32 -1.40 5.04 -2.00
N PHE A 33 -2.21 5.01 -0.93
CA PHE A 33 -3.25 4.00 -0.75
C PHE A 33 -4.29 4.05 -1.87
N GLU A 34 -4.80 5.24 -2.21
CA GLU A 34 -5.74 5.41 -3.32
C GLU A 34 -5.15 4.98 -4.67
N ALA A 35 -3.87 5.28 -4.92
CA ALA A 35 -3.18 4.88 -6.14
C ALA A 35 -3.08 3.36 -6.26
N PHE A 36 -2.70 2.66 -5.19
CA PHE A 36 -2.65 1.19 -5.18
C PHE A 36 -4.05 0.56 -5.27
N GLY A 37 -5.07 1.18 -4.68
CA GLY A 37 -6.45 0.74 -4.83
C GLY A 37 -6.92 0.77 -6.29
N LYS A 38 -6.66 1.89 -6.99
CA LYS A 38 -6.95 2.01 -8.43
C LYS A 38 -6.17 1.00 -9.26
N GLU A 39 -4.91 0.74 -8.91
CA GLU A 39 -4.11 -0.26 -9.62
C GLU A 39 -4.77 -1.64 -9.55
N ILE A 40 -5.20 -2.10 -8.36
CA ILE A 40 -5.89 -3.39 -8.19
C ILE A 40 -7.14 -3.47 -9.09
N ASP A 41 -7.91 -2.39 -9.16
CA ASP A 41 -9.11 -2.31 -9.99
C ASP A 41 -8.79 -2.49 -11.48
N THR A 42 -7.68 -1.91 -11.94
CA THR A 42 -7.24 -1.98 -13.34
C THR A 42 -6.59 -3.31 -13.74
N ILE A 43 -6.23 -4.18 -12.79
CA ILE A 43 -5.64 -5.48 -13.14
C ILE A 43 -6.73 -6.35 -13.79
N SER A 44 -6.58 -6.59 -15.10
CA SER A 44 -7.55 -7.34 -15.90
C SER A 44 -7.38 -8.86 -15.77
N GLU A 45 -6.22 -9.32 -15.32
CA GLU A 45 -5.83 -10.73 -15.26
C GLU A 45 -6.22 -11.43 -13.94
N ILE A 46 -6.80 -10.69 -12.99
CA ILE A 46 -7.15 -11.19 -11.65
C ILE A 46 -8.66 -11.25 -11.50
N HIS A 47 -9.17 -12.38 -11.01
CA HIS A 47 -10.59 -12.55 -10.72
C HIS A 47 -11.06 -11.55 -9.65
N GLU A 48 -12.32 -11.10 -9.74
CA GLU A 48 -12.89 -10.12 -8.82
C GLU A 48 -12.82 -10.54 -7.34
N GLN A 49 -12.95 -11.84 -7.07
CA GLN A 49 -12.79 -12.39 -5.72
C GLN A 49 -11.36 -12.23 -5.17
N ASP A 50 -10.36 -12.39 -6.02
CA ASP A 50 -8.95 -12.20 -5.65
C ASP A 50 -8.61 -10.71 -5.49
N LYS A 51 -9.24 -9.82 -6.27
CA LYS A 51 -9.13 -8.36 -6.07
C LYS A 51 -9.58 -7.94 -4.67
N THR A 52 -10.62 -8.58 -4.14
CA THR A 52 -11.08 -8.32 -2.76
C THR A 52 -10.00 -8.68 -1.74
N ILE A 53 -9.30 -9.81 -1.92
CA ILE A 53 -8.18 -10.22 -1.06
C ILE A 53 -7.04 -9.20 -1.15
N TYR A 54 -6.76 -8.68 -2.35
CA TYR A 54 -5.69 -7.72 -2.58
C TYR A 54 -6.01 -6.38 -1.90
N VAL A 55 -7.24 -5.90 -2.00
CA VAL A 55 -7.71 -4.69 -1.29
C VAL A 55 -7.60 -4.88 0.23
N LEU A 56 -7.99 -6.04 0.77
CA LEU A 56 -7.86 -6.34 2.19
C LEU A 56 -6.39 -6.34 2.65
N ASN A 57 -5.49 -6.91 1.85
CA ASN A 57 -4.06 -6.91 2.11
C ASN A 57 -3.47 -5.50 2.06
N LEU A 58 -3.90 -4.69 1.09
CA LEU A 58 -3.53 -3.28 0.96
C LEU A 58 -3.97 -2.47 2.19
N GLN A 59 -5.21 -2.67 2.67
CA GLN A 59 -5.71 -2.00 3.87
C GLN A 59 -4.90 -2.36 5.13
N LYS A 60 -4.54 -3.64 5.29
CA LYS A 60 -3.69 -4.10 6.41
C LYS A 60 -2.31 -3.47 6.35
N ALA A 61 -1.71 -3.40 5.16
CA ALA A 61 -0.42 -2.75 4.96
C ALA A 61 -0.48 -1.25 5.27
N TYR A 62 -1.52 -0.56 4.79
CA TYR A 62 -1.73 0.86 5.07
C TYR A 62 -1.86 1.16 6.57
N LYS A 63 -2.67 0.38 7.30
CA LYS A 63 -2.81 0.56 8.76
C LYS A 63 -1.47 0.41 9.49
N GLN A 64 -0.72 -0.64 9.14
CA GLN A 64 0.59 -0.87 9.75
C GLN A 64 1.56 0.27 9.47
N ILE A 65 1.69 0.71 8.22
CA ILE A 65 2.58 1.82 7.84
C ILE A 65 2.14 3.11 8.53
N LYS A 66 0.83 3.36 8.63
CA LYS A 66 0.28 4.52 9.33
C LYS A 66 0.63 4.50 10.82
N GLY A 67 0.55 3.33 11.46
CA GLY A 67 1.00 3.13 12.84
C GLY A 67 2.50 3.39 13.00
N GLU A 68 3.33 2.82 12.12
CA GLU A 68 4.79 3.03 12.09
C GLU A 68 5.16 4.52 11.97
N ILE A 69 4.49 5.27 11.07
CA ILE A 69 4.75 6.70 10.84
C ILE A 69 4.22 7.57 12.00
N SER A 70 3.06 7.21 12.57
CA SER A 70 2.45 7.97 13.67
C SER A 70 3.12 7.69 15.03
N GLY A 71 4.09 6.78 15.09
CA GLY A 71 4.72 6.34 16.33
C GLY A 71 3.81 5.48 17.22
N MET A 72 2.62 5.11 16.74
CA MET A 72 1.72 4.16 17.38
C MET A 72 2.14 2.76 16.93
N LYS A 73 3.05 2.12 17.69
CA LYS A 73 3.19 0.67 17.62
C LYS A 73 1.85 0.08 18.09
N GLU A 74 1.13 -0.59 17.20
CA GLU A 74 0.05 -1.47 17.62
C GLU A 74 0.70 -2.62 18.41
N ASP A 75 0.60 -2.54 19.74
CA ASP A 75 0.89 -3.61 20.71
C ASP A 75 -0.10 -4.78 20.54
#